data_AF-A0A803P4V3-F1
#
_entry.id   AF-A0A803P4V3-F1
#
_cell.length_a   1.000
_cell.length_b   1.000
_cell.length_c   1.000
_cell.angle_alpha   90.00
_cell.angle_beta   90.00
_cell.angle_gamma   90.00
#
_symmetry.space_group_name_H-M   'P 1'
#
loop_
_entity.id
_entity.type
_entity.pdbx_description
1 polymer ?
#
loop_
_entity_poly.entity_id
_entity_poly.type
_entity_poly.pdbx_seq_one_letter_code
_entity_poly.pdbx_strand_id
1 'polypeptide(L)'
;MAAFVSSGESTAENCQILQTRVNRFKSDKDDVDATRLKGFSCDLKFSDKELDIIEMALYGDVVRPGKECRCKTVAEMLGQYKSKDRLAPCKLPYDEEAS
;
A
#
# COMPACT_ATOMS: atom_id res chain seq x y z
N MET A 1 0.63 -8.29 -14.91
CA MET A 1 -0.28 -9.45 -14.98
C MET A 1 -1.38 -9.24 -13.94
N ALA A 2 -2.54 -8.74 -14.37
CA ALA A 2 -3.74 -8.74 -13.53
C ALA A 2 -4.39 -10.11 -13.69
N ALA A 3 -4.56 -10.85 -12.59
CA ALA A 3 -5.29 -12.11 -12.61
C ALA A 3 -6.80 -11.79 -12.71
N PHE A 4 -7.40 -12.20 -13.82
CA PHE A 4 -8.85 -12.20 -14.02
C PHE A 4 -9.46 -13.26 -13.09
N VAL A 5 -10.10 -12.82 -12.02
CA VAL A 5 -10.93 -13.66 -11.14
C VAL A 5 -12.38 -13.29 -11.42
N SER A 6 -13.22 -14.30 -11.63
CA SER A 6 -14.65 -14.17 -11.98
C SER A 6 -15.49 -13.64 -10.82
N SER A 7 -15.23 -12.42 -10.36
CA SER A 7 -15.98 -11.75 -9.30
C SER A 7 -16.37 -10.34 -9.77
N GLY A 8 -17.36 -10.25 -10.66
CA GLY A 8 -17.95 -8.98 -11.09
C GLY A 8 -16.97 -7.97 -11.72
N GLU A 9 -17.45 -6.76 -11.94
CA GLU A 9 -16.62 -5.65 -12.42
C GLU A 9 -15.68 -5.19 -11.30
N SER A 10 -14.38 -5.07 -11.58
CA SER A 10 -13.42 -4.57 -10.58
C SER A 10 -13.57 -3.06 -10.43
N THR A 11 -14.16 -2.64 -9.32
CA THR A 11 -14.29 -1.22 -8.98
C THR A 11 -13.39 -0.89 -7.80
N ALA A 12 -13.02 0.37 -7.61
CA ALA A 12 -12.14 0.76 -6.50
C ALA A 12 -12.76 0.39 -5.14
N GLU A 13 -14.09 0.35 -5.06
CA GLU A 13 -14.84 0.05 -3.83
C GLU A 13 -14.87 -1.45 -3.50
N ASN A 14 -14.56 -2.34 -4.45
CA ASN A 14 -14.55 -3.79 -4.23
C ASN A 14 -13.15 -4.41 -4.21
N CYS A 15 -12.10 -3.61 -4.43
CA CYS A 15 -10.72 -4.05 -4.33
C CYS A 15 -10.29 -4.19 -2.86
N GLN A 16 -10.19 -5.42 -2.36
CA GLN A 16 -9.65 -5.71 -1.03
C GLN A 16 -8.17 -6.15 -1.12
N ILE A 17 -7.29 -5.50 -0.36
CA ILE A 17 -5.91 -5.97 -0.19
C ILE A 17 -5.93 -7.18 0.74
N LEU A 18 -5.56 -8.35 0.22
CA LEU A 18 -5.45 -9.58 0.99
C LEU A 18 -3.99 -10.06 0.99
N GLN A 19 -3.53 -10.54 2.15
CA GLN A 19 -2.28 -11.31 2.23
C GLN A 19 -2.36 -12.50 1.27
N THR A 20 -1.25 -12.85 0.60
CA THR A 20 -1.24 -13.91 -0.43
C THR A 20 -1.85 -15.23 0.04
N ARG A 21 -1.61 -15.60 1.31
CA ARG A 21 -2.20 -16.81 1.92
C ARG A 21 -3.73 -16.72 2.00
N VAL A 22 -4.25 -15.58 2.45
CA VAL A 22 -5.70 -15.31 2.54
C VAL A 22 -6.32 -15.23 1.15
N ASN A 23 -5.64 -14.59 0.20
CA ASN A 23 -6.07 -14.53 -1.20
C ASN A 23 -6.17 -15.93 -1.83
N ARG A 24 -5.18 -16.80 -1.59
CA ARG A 24 -5.21 -18.20 -2.03
C ARG A 24 -6.33 -18.99 -1.35
N PHE A 25 -6.60 -18.72 -0.08
CA PHE A 25 -7.71 -19.35 0.64
C PHE A 25 -9.08 -18.93 0.10
N LYS A 26 -9.26 -17.62 -0.16
CA LYS A 26 -10.47 -17.05 -0.77
C LYS A 26 -10.66 -17.59 -2.19
N SER A 27 -9.61 -17.60 -3.01
CA SER A 27 -9.67 -18.08 -4.40
C SER A 27 -10.85 -17.43 -5.14
N ASP A 28 -11.68 -18.24 -5.78
CA ASP A 28 -12.93 -18.01 -6.50
C ASP A 28 -14.18 -18.24 -5.63
N LYS A 29 -14.03 -18.39 -4.31
CA LYS A 29 -15.16 -18.62 -3.40
C LYS A 29 -15.84 -17.30 -3.06
N ASP A 30 -17.14 -17.25 -3.32
CA ASP A 30 -17.99 -16.10 -2.96
C ASP A 30 -18.53 -16.16 -1.52
N ASP A 31 -18.60 -17.36 -0.92
CA ASP A 31 -19.13 -17.60 0.43
C ASP A 31 -18.03 -17.70 1.51
N VAL A 32 -17.10 -16.75 1.51
CA VAL A 32 -16.07 -16.64 2.55
C VAL A 32 -16.28 -15.35 3.31
N ASP A 33 -16.86 -15.46 4.50
CA ASP A 33 -17.11 -14.32 5.37
C ASP A 33 -15.80 -13.71 5.95
N ALA A 34 -15.91 -12.46 6.39
CA ALA A 34 -14.77 -11.71 6.93
C ALA A 34 -14.14 -12.34 8.19
N THR A 35 -14.89 -13.09 9.00
CA THR A 35 -14.39 -13.78 10.20
C THR A 35 -13.47 -14.92 9.80
N ARG A 36 -13.86 -15.70 8.79
CA ARG A 36 -13.00 -16.75 8.21
C ARG A 36 -11.74 -16.17 7.59
N LEU A 37 -11.85 -15.08 6.83
CA LEU A 37 -10.68 -14.40 6.26
C LEU A 37 -9.73 -13.91 7.37
N LYS A 38 -10.27 -13.27 8.41
CA LYS A 38 -9.49 -12.83 9.59
C LYS A 38 -8.78 -13.99 10.29
N GLY A 39 -9.43 -15.15 10.43
CA GLY A 39 -8.83 -16.34 11.03
C GLY A 39 -7.65 -16.92 10.23
N PHE A 40 -7.59 -16.69 8.92
CA PHE A 40 -6.47 -17.09 8.05
C PHE A 40 -5.39 -16.00 7.89
N SER A 41 -5.69 -14.77 8.29
CA SER A 41 -4.72 -13.68 8.31
C SER A 41 -3.66 -13.91 9.39
N CYS A 42 -2.44 -13.48 9.12
CA CYS A 42 -1.40 -13.48 10.15
C CYS A 42 -1.74 -12.42 11.21
N ASP A 43 -1.62 -12.77 12.50
CA ASP A 43 -1.69 -11.82 13.61
C ASP A 43 -0.36 -11.05 13.73
N LEU A 44 -0.12 -10.18 12.77
CA LEU A 44 1.00 -9.25 12.76
C LEU A 44 0.46 -7.85 12.98
N LYS A 45 0.97 -7.18 14.00
CA LYS A 45 0.63 -5.79 14.31
C LYS A 45 1.76 -4.92 13.78
N PHE A 46 1.46 -4.14 12.76
CA PHE A 46 2.35 -3.10 12.26
C PHE A 46 2.13 -1.82 13.05
N SER A 47 3.21 -1.17 13.43
CA SER A 47 3.19 0.21 13.86
C SER A 47 2.82 1.13 12.70
N ASP A 48 2.33 2.31 13.03
CA ASP A 48 2.08 3.38 12.04
C ASP A 48 3.25 3.62 11.09
N LYS A 49 4.48 3.60 11.62
CA LYS A 49 5.69 3.80 10.80
C LYS A 49 5.90 2.69 9.78
N GLU A 50 5.61 1.44 10.14
CA GLU A 50 5.74 0.30 9.23
C GLU A 50 4.65 0.34 8.15
N LEU A 51 3.43 0.76 8.51
CA LEU A 51 2.35 0.98 7.54
C LEU A 51 2.71 2.10 6.56
N ASP A 52 3.25 3.22 7.06
CA ASP A 52 3.72 4.32 6.22
C ASP A 52 4.78 3.83 5.20
N ILE A 53 5.73 2.98 5.63
CA ILE A 53 6.75 2.41 4.72
C ILE A 53 6.12 1.54 3.64
N ILE A 54 5.11 0.74 3.99
CA ILE A 54 4.38 -0.12 3.03
C ILE A 54 3.62 0.75 2.02
N GLU A 55 2.92 1.79 2.47
CA GLU A 55 2.21 2.73 1.59
C GLU A 55 3.19 3.45 0.65
N MET A 56 4.30 3.95 1.18
CA MET A 56 5.36 4.57 0.37
C MET A 56 5.89 3.61 -0.71
N ALA A 57 6.10 2.34 -0.37
CA ALA A 57 6.64 1.34 -1.30
C ALA A 57 5.62 0.92 -2.38
N LEU A 58 4.33 0.89 -2.05
CA LEU A 58 3.27 0.42 -2.95
C LEU A 58 2.64 1.54 -3.78
N TYR A 59 2.30 2.66 -3.13
CA TYR A 59 1.58 3.78 -3.72
C TYR A 59 2.48 4.97 -4.04
N GLY A 60 3.62 5.09 -3.35
CA GLY A 60 4.51 6.24 -3.51
C GLY A 60 4.07 7.46 -2.71
N ASP A 61 3.10 7.33 -1.81
CA ASP A 61 2.63 8.35 -0.88
C ASP A 61 2.23 7.72 0.47
N VAL A 62 1.93 8.58 1.43
CA VAL A 62 1.31 8.21 2.71
C VAL A 62 0.12 9.11 2.88
N VAL A 63 -1.07 8.54 3.11
CA VAL A 63 -2.30 9.32 3.26
C VAL A 63 -3.04 8.86 4.50
N ARG A 64 -2.82 9.56 5.62
CA ARG A 64 -3.54 9.30 6.87
C ARG A 64 -3.81 10.59 7.66
N PRO A 65 -4.76 10.58 8.61
CA PRO A 65 -5.03 11.76 9.44
C PRO A 65 -3.76 12.27 10.13
N GLY A 66 -3.37 13.51 9.82
CA GLY A 66 -2.19 14.16 10.39
C GLY A 66 -0.85 13.83 9.72
N LYS A 67 -0.83 13.00 8.66
CA LYS A 67 0.37 12.76 7.84
C LYS A 67 -0.02 12.49 6.39
N GLU A 68 0.30 13.44 5.53
CA GLU A 68 0.11 13.35 4.09
C GLU A 68 1.43 13.75 3.40
N CYS A 69 2.03 12.84 2.64
CA CYS A 69 3.30 13.10 1.97
C CYS A 69 3.46 12.24 0.71
N ARG A 70 4.34 12.67 -0.19
CA ARG A 70 4.65 11.95 -1.44
C ARG A 70 6.12 11.58 -1.52
N CYS A 71 6.46 10.39 -1.99
CA CYS A 71 7.83 10.03 -2.31
C CYS A 71 8.31 10.79 -3.55
N LYS A 72 9.53 11.31 -3.50
CA LYS A 72 10.17 11.89 -4.68
C LYS A 72 10.39 10.81 -5.74
N THR A 73 10.15 11.15 -6.99
CA THR A 73 10.56 10.31 -8.12
C THR A 73 12.09 10.34 -8.26
N VAL A 74 12.65 9.36 -8.98
CA VAL A 74 14.10 9.32 -9.27
C VAL A 74 14.56 10.60 -9.98
N ALA A 75 13.76 11.14 -10.91
CA ALA A 75 14.08 12.40 -11.61
C ALA A 75 14.17 13.60 -10.66
N GLU A 76 13.33 13.64 -9.61
CA GLU A 76 13.39 14.68 -8.58
C GLU A 76 14.59 14.51 -7.66
N MET A 77 14.92 13.27 -7.31
CA MET A 77 16.13 12.97 -6.54
C MET A 77 17.40 13.35 -7.30
N LEU A 78 17.41 13.17 -8.62
CA LEU A 78 18.51 13.57 -9.51
C LEU A 78 18.49 15.06 -9.91
N GLY A 79 17.51 15.84 -9.42
CA GLY A 79 17.38 17.27 -9.71
C GLY A 79 16.98 17.61 -11.16
N GLN A 80 16.62 16.60 -11.97
CA GLN A 80 16.23 16.76 -13.37
C GLN A 80 14.81 17.30 -13.52
N TYR A 81 13.98 17.10 -12.50
CA TYR A 81 12.60 17.55 -12.47
C TYR A 81 12.27 18.16 -11.12
N LYS A 82 11.54 19.28 -11.12
CA LYS A 82 10.95 19.88 -9.92
C LYS A 82 9.45 19.69 -9.99
N SER A 83 8.90 18.88 -9.09
CA SER A 83 7.45 18.70 -9.02
C SER A 83 6.74 20.01 -8.69
N LYS A 84 5.56 20.19 -9.30
CA LYS A 84 4.62 21.27 -8.98
C LYS A 84 3.65 20.89 -7.86
N ASP A 85 3.76 19.68 -7.37
CA ASP A 85 2.93 19.17 -6.29
C ASP A 85 3.18 19.97 -5.01
N ARG A 86 2.09 20.26 -4.29
CA ARG A 86 2.12 21.02 -3.04
C ARG A 86 2.39 20.13 -1.83
N LEU A 87 2.29 18.81 -2.00
CA LEU A 87 2.56 17.84 -0.95
C LEU A 87 4.06 17.79 -0.64
N ALA A 88 4.38 17.84 0.66
CA ALA A 88 5.74 17.72 1.13
C ALA A 88 6.28 16.31 0.84
N PRO A 89 7.58 16.18 0.53
CA PRO A 89 8.18 14.89 0.32
C PRO A 89 8.17 14.05 1.62
N CYS A 90 7.87 12.76 1.51
CA CYS A 90 8.00 11.85 2.65
C CYS A 90 9.46 11.78 3.10
N LYS A 91 9.67 11.70 4.43
CA LYS A 91 10.98 11.37 5.01
C LYS A 91 11.27 9.90 4.73
N LEU A 92 12.39 9.59 4.08
CA LEU A 92 12.72 8.22 3.72
C LEU A 92 13.22 7.46 4.95
N PRO A 93 12.99 6.13 5.02
CA PRO A 93 13.51 5.32 6.13
C PRO A 93 15.05 5.23 6.14
N TYR A 94 15.69 5.48 5.00
CA TYR A 94 17.14 5.51 4.82
C TYR A 94 17.57 6.89 4.31
N ASP A 95 17.39 7.92 5.13
CA ASP A 95 18.05 9.18 4.84
C ASP A 95 19.56 8.97 5.08
N GLU A 96 20.36 8.90 4.01
CA GLU A 96 21.83 8.85 4.10
C GLU A 96 22.45 10.14 4.67
N GLU A 97 21.62 11.12 5.06
CA GLU A 97 22.04 12.34 5.76
C GLU A 97 22.27 12.14 7.28
N ALA A 98 22.30 10.89 7.76
CA ALA A 98 22.65 10.52 9.13
C ALA A 98 23.94 9.67 9.19
N SER A 99 24.99 10.10 8.48
CA SER A 99 26.38 9.63 8.66
C SER A 99 27.34 10.80 8.77
#